data_AF-A0A3D9AUS4-F1
#
_entry.id   AF-A0A3D9AUS4-F1
#
_cell.length_a   1.000
_cell.length_b   1.000
_cell.length_c   1.000
_cell.angle_alpha   90.00
_cell.angle_beta   90.00
_cell.angle_gamma   90.00
#
_symmetry.space_group_name_H-M   'P 1'
#
loop_
_entity.id
_entity.type
_entity.pdbx_description
1 polymer ?
#
loop_
_entity_poly.entity_id
_entity_poly.type
_entity_poly.pdbx_seq_one_letter_code
_entity_poly.pdbx_strand_id
1 'polypeptide(L)'
;MKFSAISILLSLTTLFLSVKINFDILNDYLSTDGKSQALYGFIELKYLYKYYFLIISLFSLLFMVFAFKTKELKAFKYSAVFILIMGISSVFIGFWKWFV
;
A
#
# COMPACT_ATOMS: atom_id res chain seq x y z
N MET A 1 -16.75 3.96 16.79
CA MET A 1 -16.16 2.84 16.03
C MET A 1 -14.96 2.30 16.77
N LYS A 2 -14.67 0.99 16.68
CA LYS A 2 -13.46 0.41 17.28
C LYS A 2 -12.22 0.94 16.56
N PHE A 3 -11.14 1.23 17.29
CA PHE A 3 -9.94 1.82 16.70
C PHE A 3 -9.25 0.82 15.75
N SER A 4 -9.33 -0.48 16.04
CA SER A 4 -8.88 -1.54 15.12
C SER A 4 -9.61 -1.50 13.78
N ALA A 5 -10.92 -1.25 13.75
CA ALA A 5 -11.69 -1.18 12.50
C ALA A 5 -11.26 0.01 11.63
N ILE A 6 -10.98 1.17 12.24
CA ILE A 6 -10.48 2.35 11.53
C ILE A 6 -9.09 2.07 10.94
N SER A 7 -8.20 1.46 11.72
CA SER A 7 -6.88 1.05 11.25
C SER A 7 -6.98 0.05 10.08
N ILE A 8 -7.87 -0.94 10.16
CA ILE A 8 -8.11 -1.89 9.06
C ILE A 8 -8.58 -1.15 7.80
N LEU A 9 -9.55 -0.25 7.91
CA LEU A 9 -10.07 0.52 6.78
C LEU A 9 -8.97 1.37 6.13
N LEU A 10 -8.18 2.10 6.90
CA LEU A 10 -7.06 2.91 6.38
C LEU A 10 -5.99 2.04 5.69
N SER A 11 -5.71 0.86 6.25
CA SER A 11 -4.74 -0.08 5.71
C SER A 11 -5.25 -0.73 4.41
N LEU A 12 -6.55 -0.99 4.30
CA LEU A 12 -7.18 -1.47 3.06
C LEU A 12 -7.16 -0.39 1.97
N THR A 13 -7.42 0.86 2.32
CA THR A 13 -7.34 1.97 1.36
C THR A 13 -5.92 2.12 0.80
N THR A 14 -4.89 1.97 1.64
CA THR A 14 -3.49 2.00 1.20
C THR A 14 -3.14 0.84 0.29
N LEU A 15 -3.61 -0.38 0.61
CA LEU A 15 -3.47 -1.54 -0.29
C LEU A 15 -4.10 -1.29 -1.65
N PHE A 16 -5.36 -0.84 -1.67
CA PHE A 16 -6.10 -0.60 -2.90
C PHE A 16 -5.43 0.46 -3.79
N LEU A 17 -4.98 1.56 -3.19
CA LEU A 17 -4.24 2.61 -3.89
C LEU A 17 -2.90 2.10 -4.43
N SER A 18 -2.18 1.27 -3.67
CA SER A 18 -0.92 0.68 -4.14
C SER A 18 -1.14 -0.26 -5.32
N VAL A 19 -2.16 -1.12 -5.26
CA VAL A 19 -2.53 -2.02 -6.37
C VAL A 19 -2.89 -1.22 -7.62
N LYS A 20 -3.69 -0.16 -7.47
CA LYS A 20 -4.05 0.73 -8.59
C LYS A 20 -2.80 1.32 -9.26
N ILE A 21 -1.87 1.88 -8.48
CA ILE A 21 -0.63 2.44 -9.03
C ILE A 21 0.17 1.37 -9.77
N ASN A 22 0.30 0.17 -9.20
CA ASN A 22 1.01 -0.92 -9.87
C ASN A 22 0.35 -1.32 -11.19
N PHE A 23 -0.99 -1.31 -11.25
CA PHE A 23 -1.72 -1.56 -12.49
C PHE A 23 -1.52 -0.44 -13.53
N ASP A 24 -1.52 0.82 -13.08
CA ASP A 24 -1.24 1.97 -13.94
C ASP A 24 0.19 1.90 -14.51
N ILE A 25 1.19 1.50 -13.70
CA ILE A 25 2.57 1.27 -14.15
C ILE A 25 2.62 0.14 -15.19
N LEU A 26 1.92 -0.97 -14.95
CA LEU A 26 1.88 -2.10 -15.88
C LEU A 26 1.28 -1.70 -17.23
N ASN A 27 0.19 -0.93 -17.23
CA ASN A 27 -0.44 -0.46 -18.47
C ASN A 27 0.44 0.53 -19.23
N ASP A 28 1.08 1.48 -18.54
CA ASP A 28 2.03 2.39 -19.19
C ASP A 28 3.27 1.60 -19.71
N TYR A 29 3.65 0.48 -19.08
CA TYR A 29 4.76 -0.38 -19.55
C TYR A 29 4.39 -1.17 -20.81
N LEU A 30 3.21 -1.78 -20.82
CA LEU A 30 2.73 -2.56 -21.97
C LEU A 30 2.42 -1.68 -23.18
N SER A 31 2.11 -0.40 -22.97
CA SER A 31 1.82 0.57 -24.05
C SER A 31 3.04 1.29 -24.59
N THR A 32 4.23 1.09 -24.01
CA THR A 32 5.48 1.70 -24.50
C THR A 32 6.28 0.75 -25.39
N ASP A 33 6.97 1.32 -26.39
CA ASP A 33 7.81 0.55 -27.32
C ASP A 33 8.99 -0.15 -26.61
N GLY A 34 9.49 -1.26 -27.18
CA GLY A 34 10.53 -2.10 -26.56
C GLY A 34 11.84 -1.39 -26.19
N LYS A 35 12.21 -0.30 -26.90
CA LYS A 35 13.36 0.54 -26.51
C LYS A 35 13.09 1.38 -25.26
N SER A 36 11.86 1.88 -25.13
CA SER A 36 11.41 2.64 -23.95
C SER A 36 11.17 1.74 -22.75
N GLN A 37 10.76 0.48 -22.98
CA GLN A 37 10.66 -0.55 -21.94
C GLN A 37 12.03 -0.85 -21.29
N ALA A 38 13.13 -0.79 -22.04
CA ALA A 38 14.47 -0.95 -21.48
C ALA A 38 14.90 0.21 -20.55
N LEU A 39 14.33 1.40 -20.75
CA LEU A 39 14.57 2.59 -19.93
C LEU A 39 13.51 2.81 -18.85
N TYR A 40 12.60 1.86 -18.67
CA TYR A 40 11.39 2.08 -17.90
C TYR A 40 11.61 2.33 -16.40
N GLY A 41 12.78 1.94 -15.86
CA GLY A 41 13.20 2.31 -14.51
C GLY A 41 13.29 3.83 -14.28
N PHE A 42 13.54 4.63 -15.33
CA PHE A 42 13.48 6.10 -15.23
C PHE A 42 12.04 6.62 -15.31
N ILE A 43 11.16 5.95 -16.06
CA ILE A 43 9.74 6.32 -16.19
C ILE A 43 8.99 5.99 -14.89
N GLU A 44 9.42 4.95 -14.14
CA GLU A 44 8.92 4.65 -12.79
C GLU A 44 9.03 5.84 -11.83
N LEU A 45 9.96 6.78 -12.04
CA LEU A 45 10.10 7.98 -11.20
C LEU A 45 8.84 8.86 -11.21
N LYS A 46 8.04 8.81 -12.28
CA LYS A 46 6.73 9.48 -12.35
C LYS A 46 5.80 9.01 -11.21
N TYR A 47 5.99 7.79 -10.73
CA TYR A 47 5.16 7.17 -9.69
C TYR A 47 5.74 7.28 -8.27
N LEU A 48 6.75 8.14 -8.05
CA LEU A 48 7.28 8.42 -6.71
C LEU A 48 6.19 8.93 -5.74
N TYR A 49 5.11 9.52 -6.24
CA TYR A 49 3.98 9.94 -5.41
C TYR A 49 3.32 8.80 -4.64
N LYS A 50 3.54 7.54 -5.02
CA LYS A 50 3.08 6.36 -4.26
C LYS A 50 3.57 6.36 -2.81
N TYR A 51 4.74 6.93 -2.55
CA TYR A 51 5.30 7.02 -1.21
C TYR A 51 4.53 7.97 -0.30
N TYR A 52 3.76 8.92 -0.84
CA TYR A 52 2.88 9.77 -0.02
C TYR A 52 1.77 8.98 0.67
N PHE A 53 1.43 7.78 0.18
CA PHE A 53 0.47 6.91 0.85
C PHE A 53 0.97 6.33 2.17
N LEU A 54 2.28 6.39 2.44
CA LEU A 54 2.82 6.05 3.77
C LEU A 54 2.27 6.95 4.87
N ILE A 55 1.84 8.18 4.55
CA ILE A 55 1.19 9.08 5.51
C ILE A 55 -0.11 8.45 6.03
N ILE A 56 -0.89 7.81 5.16
CA ILE A 56 -2.13 7.10 5.54
C ILE A 56 -1.79 5.89 6.42
N SER A 57 -0.73 5.15 6.09
CA SER A 57 -0.23 4.04 6.92
C SER A 57 0.24 4.52 8.30
N LEU A 58 0.80 5.73 8.39
CA LEU A 58 1.24 6.33 9.65
C LEU A 58 0.04 6.67 10.55
N PHE A 59 -1.03 7.25 9.99
CA PHE A 59 -2.29 7.43 10.72
C PHE A 59 -2.89 6.09 11.16
N SER A 60 -2.87 5.07 10.29
CA SER A 60 -3.34 3.73 10.64
C SER A 60 -2.56 3.15 11.83
N LEU A 61 -1.24 3.34 11.86
CA LEU A 61 -0.36 2.91 12.95
C LEU A 61 -0.70 3.64 14.27
N LEU A 62 -1.01 4.93 14.22
CA LEU A 62 -1.46 5.66 15.42
C LEU A 62 -2.76 5.06 15.97
N PHE A 63 -3.76 4.81 15.12
CA PHE A 63 -5.00 4.16 15.52
C PHE A 63 -4.80 2.76 16.08
N MET A 64 -3.85 2.00 15.53
CA MET A 64 -3.45 0.70 16.06
C MET A 64 -2.88 0.81 17.47
N VAL A 65 -1.97 1.76 17.72
CA VAL A 65 -1.41 1.98 19.06
C VAL A 65 -2.52 2.29 20.07
N PHE A 66 -3.51 3.10 19.69
CA PHE A 66 -4.69 3.35 20.53
C PHE A 66 -5.56 2.10 20.71
N ALA A 67 -5.73 1.27 19.68
CA ALA A 67 -6.45 -0.01 19.77
C ALA A 67 -5.76 -1.00 20.74
N PHE A 68 -4.44 -0.97 20.85
CA PHE A 68 -3.73 -1.80 21.83
C PHE A 68 -4.00 -1.36 23.28
N LYS A 69 -4.21 -0.06 23.52
CA LYS A 69 -4.56 0.48 24.84
C LYS A 69 -6.02 0.20 25.24
N THR A 70 -6.93 -0.06 24.29
CA THR A 70 -8.33 -0.40 24.57
C THR A 70 -8.55 -1.90 24.77
N LYS A 71 -9.61 -2.30 25.49
CA LYS A 71 -10.01 -3.71 25.71
C LYS A 71 -10.69 -4.34 24.48
N GLU A 72 -10.12 -4.15 23.29
CA GLU A 72 -10.60 -4.77 22.06
C GLU A 72 -10.21 -6.25 21.96
N LEU A 73 -11.00 -7.03 21.21
CA LEU A 73 -10.76 -8.44 20.95
C LEU A 73 -9.39 -8.66 20.29
N LYS A 74 -8.62 -9.61 20.83
CA LYS A 74 -7.25 -9.92 20.35
C LYS A 74 -7.20 -10.19 18.85
N ALA A 75 -8.15 -10.96 18.31
CA ALA A 75 -8.23 -11.29 16.89
C ALA A 75 -8.25 -10.04 15.99
N PHE A 76 -9.01 -9.00 16.36
CA PHE A 76 -9.09 -7.75 15.60
C PHE A 76 -7.81 -6.92 15.67
N LYS A 77 -7.10 -6.96 16.79
CA LYS A 77 -5.80 -6.28 16.91
C LYS A 77 -4.76 -6.94 16.01
N TYR A 78 -4.66 -8.26 16.04
CA TYR A 78 -3.71 -9.00 15.22
C TYR A 78 -4.02 -8.90 13.73
N SER A 79 -5.30 -8.95 13.33
CA SER A 79 -5.67 -8.76 11.92
C SER A 79 -5.33 -7.34 11.44
N ALA A 80 -5.56 -6.31 12.26
CA ALA A 80 -5.14 -4.96 11.93
C ALA A 80 -3.62 -4.86 11.72
N VAL A 81 -2.81 -5.53 12.57
CA VAL A 81 -1.33 -5.57 12.45
C VAL A 81 -0.93 -6.19 11.13
N PHE A 82 -1.51 -7.34 10.81
CA PHE A 82 -1.22 -8.05 9.58
C PHE A 82 -1.54 -7.21 8.33
N ILE A 83 -2.72 -6.60 8.28
CA ILE A 83 -3.15 -5.78 7.14
C ILE A 83 -2.30 -4.51 7.03
N LEU A 84 -1.92 -3.87 8.16
CA LEU A 84 -1.04 -2.71 8.15
C LEU A 84 0.34 -3.05 7.57
N ILE A 85 0.94 -4.17 7.98
CA ILE A 85 2.23 -4.63 7.45
C ILE A 85 2.13 -4.91 5.95
N MET A 86 1.06 -5.59 5.51
CA MET A 86 0.82 -5.81 4.09
C MET A 86 0.68 -4.50 3.33
N GLY A 87 -0.07 -3.53 3.86
CA GLY A 87 -0.27 -2.22 3.26
C GLY A 87 1.03 -1.44 3.11
N ILE A 88 1.86 -1.36 4.15
CA ILE A 88 3.16 -0.69 4.07
C ILE A 88 4.07 -1.39 3.06
N SER A 89 4.17 -2.72 3.14
CA SER A 89 5.02 -3.51 2.23
C SER A 89 4.61 -3.33 0.77
N SER A 90 3.30 -3.26 0.51
CA SER A 90 2.74 -3.05 -0.83
C SER A 90 3.21 -1.77 -1.51
N VAL A 91 3.56 -0.72 -0.75
CA VAL A 91 4.03 0.56 -1.33
C VAL A 91 5.44 0.42 -1.90
N PHE A 92 6.27 -0.41 -1.28
CA PHE A 92 7.65 -0.65 -1.69
C PHE A 92 7.76 -1.75 -2.77
N ILE A 93 6.89 -2.75 -2.71
CA ILE A 93 6.88 -3.84 -3.69
C ILE A 93 6.26 -3.35 -5.00
N GLY A 94 7.06 -3.36 -6.07
CA GLY A 94 6.56 -3.15 -7.43
C GLY A 94 5.90 -4.43 -7.95
N PHE A 95 4.68 -4.73 -7.52
CA PHE A 95 3.92 -5.91 -7.97
C PHE A 95 3.81 -6.03 -9.48
N TRP A 96 3.84 -4.90 -10.20
CA TRP A 96 3.79 -4.89 -11.66
C TRP A 96 4.92 -5.71 -12.30
N LYS A 97 6.10 -5.80 -11.65
CA LYS A 97 7.25 -6.59 -12.12
C LYS A 97 7.02 -8.10 -12.10
N TRP A 98 5.98 -8.57 -11.42
CA TRP A 98 5.63 -10.00 -11.39
C TRP A 98 4.79 -10.42 -12.60
N PHE A 99 4.27 -9.44 -13.36
CA PHE A 99 3.42 -9.67 -14.53
C PHE A 99 4.16 -9.48 -15.87
N VAL A 100 5.44 -9.10 -15.83
CA VAL A 100 6.34 -8.93 -16.98
C VAL A 100 7.35 -10.07 -16.97
#